data_AF-A0A553BS42-F1
#
_entry.id   AF-A0A553BS42-F1
#
_cell.length_a   1.000
_cell.length_b   1.000
_cell.length_c   1.000
_cell.angle_alpha   90.00
_cell.angle_beta   90.00
_cell.angle_gamma   90.00
#
_symmetry.space_group_name_H-M   'P 1'
#
loop_
_entity.id
_entity.type
_entity.pdbx_description
1 polymer ?
#
loop_
_entity_poly.entity_id
_entity_poly.type
_entity_poly.pdbx_seq_one_letter_code
_entity_poly.pdbx_strand_id
1 'polypeptide(L)'
;MKNLFIILMSVAFTTIVSAQDNISKKGNMHDMINDKMDKKIYYTCPMHPNVMEDHPEKCTKCGMDLVKAENVTKTDCPMCKEKTTMKDGKCIKCGKQITEYEENGLSKKEYVCMCWQDESKTTGKCSKCGAKMEEMK
;
A
#
# COMPACT_ATOMS: atom_id res chain seq x y z
N MET A 1 2.54 44.75 41.24
CA MET A 1 1.53 44.88 40.16
C MET A 1 1.92 44.19 38.84
N LYS A 2 2.90 43.27 38.81
CA LYS A 2 3.26 42.49 37.59
C LYS A 2 2.66 41.07 37.58
N ASN A 3 2.31 40.53 38.75
CA ASN A 3 1.68 39.21 38.88
C ASN A 3 0.15 39.24 38.79
N LEU A 4 -0.46 40.43 38.80
CA LEU A 4 -1.91 40.62 38.65
C LEU A 4 -2.37 40.47 37.18
N PHE A 5 -1.51 40.84 36.23
CA PHE A 5 -1.76 40.68 34.79
C PHE A 5 -1.70 39.23 34.33
N ILE A 6 -0.91 38.38 35.00
CA ILE A 6 -0.76 36.96 34.65
C ILE A 6 -2.03 36.16 34.97
N ILE A 7 -2.78 36.56 36.00
CA ILE A 7 -4.02 35.87 36.43
C ILE A 7 -5.22 36.26 35.54
N LEU A 8 -5.21 37.45 34.91
CA LEU A 8 -6.26 37.86 33.98
C LEU A 8 -6.17 37.16 32.61
N MET A 9 -4.99 36.67 32.24
CA MET A 9 -4.78 35.93 30.98
C MET A 9 -5.12 34.43 31.08
N SER A 10 -5.22 33.87 32.29
CA SER A 10 -5.57 32.45 32.48
C SER A 10 -7.09 32.20 32.51
N VAL A 11 -7.91 33.21 32.77
CA VAL A 11 -9.38 33.06 32.92
C VAL A 11 -10.14 33.26 31.59
N ALA A 12 -9.47 33.73 30.53
CA ALA A 12 -10.11 33.98 29.24
C ALA A 12 -10.15 32.78 28.27
N PHE A 13 -9.58 31.63 28.65
CA PHE A 13 -9.59 30.42 27.79
C PHE A 13 -10.68 29.39 28.15
N THR A 14 -11.57 29.70 29.10
CA THR A 14 -12.58 28.73 29.58
C THR A 14 -13.90 28.71 28.81
N THR A 15 -14.09 29.49 27.75
CA THR A 15 -15.34 29.38 26.98
C THR A 15 -15.11 29.62 25.49
N ILE A 16 -15.16 28.55 24.70
CA ILE A 16 -16.01 28.41 23.49
C ILE A 16 -15.91 26.95 22.99
N VAL A 17 -17.05 26.26 23.14
CA VAL A 17 -17.74 25.41 22.14
C VAL A 17 -17.00 24.21 21.55
N SER A 18 -17.55 23.01 21.80
CA SER A 18 -18.19 22.17 20.76
C SER A 18 -18.97 21.02 21.42
N ALA A 19 -20.25 20.89 21.08
CA ALA A 19 -21.09 19.75 21.45
C ALA A 19 -20.45 18.45 20.94
N GLN A 20 -20.38 17.43 21.79
CA GLN A 20 -20.04 16.07 21.37
C GLN A 20 -21.31 15.38 20.88
N ASP A 21 -21.56 15.45 19.58
CA ASP A 21 -22.53 14.58 18.92
C ASP A 21 -22.08 13.12 19.09
N ASN A 22 -23.00 12.29 19.58
CA ASN A 22 -22.82 10.86 19.76
C ASN A 22 -22.78 10.15 18.40
N ILE A 23 -21.60 10.13 17.78
CA ILE A 23 -21.35 9.25 16.64
C ILE A 23 -20.94 7.87 17.18
N SER A 24 -21.86 6.94 16.96
CA SER A 24 -21.67 5.49 16.91
C SER A 24 -20.22 5.02 16.88
N LYS A 25 -19.87 4.16 17.83
CA LYS A 25 -18.80 3.16 17.64
C LYS A 25 -19.11 2.33 16.40
N LYS A 26 -18.56 2.72 15.25
CA LYS A 26 -18.01 1.77 14.30
C LYS A 26 -16.51 1.80 14.52
N GLY A 27 -15.98 0.72 15.10
CA GLY A 27 -14.54 0.48 15.07
C GLY A 27 -14.11 0.48 13.61
N ASN A 28 -13.46 1.56 13.20
CA ASN A 28 -12.91 1.70 11.87
C ASN A 28 -11.56 1.00 11.86
N MET A 29 -11.47 0.07 10.93
CA MET A 29 -10.30 -0.63 10.43
C MET A 29 -9.21 0.35 9.99
N HIS A 30 -8.39 0.78 10.95
CA HIS A 30 -7.10 1.44 10.70
C HIS A 30 -6.06 0.81 11.62
N ASP A 31 -5.74 -0.46 11.36
CA ASP A 31 -4.39 -0.94 11.63
C ASP A 31 -3.49 -0.21 10.64
N MET A 32 -2.90 0.86 11.17
CA MET A 32 -1.92 1.69 10.50
C MET A 32 -0.76 0.79 10.10
N ILE A 33 -0.71 0.56 8.79
CA ILE A 33 0.46 0.08 8.07
C ILE A 33 1.63 0.96 8.48
N ASN A 34 2.42 0.45 9.41
CA ASN A 34 3.75 0.94 9.71
C ASN A 34 4.68 0.36 8.63
N ASP A 35 4.38 0.59 7.34
CA ASP A 35 5.32 0.31 6.24
C ASP A 35 6.35 1.44 6.24
N LYS A 36 7.23 1.41 7.23
CA LYS A 36 8.63 1.57 6.88
C LYS A 36 8.89 0.46 5.87
N MET A 37 9.08 0.84 4.61
CA MET A 37 9.58 -0.05 3.57
C MET A 37 10.99 -0.49 3.99
N ASP A 38 11.08 -1.42 4.95
CA ASP A 38 12.28 -2.18 5.19
C ASP A 38 12.49 -2.99 3.93
N LYS A 39 13.33 -2.44 3.06
CA LYS A 39 13.72 -3.01 1.78
C LYS A 39 14.55 -4.27 2.07
N LYS A 40 13.86 -5.36 2.43
CA LYS A 40 14.49 -6.64 2.75
C LYS A 40 15.19 -7.12 1.48
N ILE A 41 16.51 -7.33 1.59
CA ILE A 41 17.30 -7.88 0.49
C ILE A 41 17.03 -9.38 0.46
N TYR A 42 16.77 -9.90 -0.73
CA TYR A 42 16.62 -11.33 -0.96
C TYR A 42 17.70 -11.82 -1.92
N TYR A 43 17.98 -13.11 -1.85
CA TYR A 43 18.95 -13.81 -2.68
C TYR A 43 18.29 -15.00 -3.36
N THR A 44 18.71 -15.32 -4.57
CA THR A 44 18.08 -16.31 -5.45
C THR A 44 19.13 -17.19 -6.09
N CYS A 45 18.80 -18.46 -6.34
CA CYS A 45 19.73 -19.37 -6.99
C CYS A 45 19.66 -19.19 -8.52
N PRO A 46 20.79 -19.01 -9.23
CA PRO A 46 20.79 -18.89 -10.69
C PRO A 46 20.32 -20.16 -11.40
N MET A 47 20.41 -21.32 -10.75
CA MET A 47 19.91 -22.60 -11.27
C MET A 47 18.47 -22.92 -10.83
N HIS A 48 18.05 -22.38 -9.69
CA HIS A 48 16.73 -22.64 -9.11
C HIS A 48 16.02 -21.32 -8.79
N PRO A 49 15.38 -20.67 -9.78
CA PRO A 49 14.80 -19.34 -9.63
C PRO A 49 13.64 -19.27 -8.61
N ASN A 50 13.07 -20.42 -8.25
CA ASN A 50 12.03 -20.51 -7.20
C ASN A 50 12.63 -20.64 -5.79
N VAL A 51 13.95 -20.75 -5.65
CA VAL A 51 14.64 -20.72 -4.35
C VAL A 51 15.00 -19.28 -4.08
N MET A 52 14.48 -18.76 -2.97
CA MET A 52 14.76 -17.41 -2.52
C MET A 52 14.91 -17.39 -1.01
N GLU A 53 16.02 -16.82 -0.55
CA GLU A 53 16.38 -16.72 0.86
C GLU A 53 16.61 -15.25 1.21
N ASP A 54 16.54 -14.89 2.48
CA ASP A 54 16.91 -13.56 2.97
C ASP A 54 18.39 -13.43 3.35
N HIS A 55 19.19 -14.47 3.08
CA HIS A 55 20.62 -14.53 3.34
C HIS A 55 21.45 -15.00 2.12
N PRO A 56 22.71 -14.56 1.99
CA PRO A 56 23.58 -14.84 0.84
C PRO A 56 24.29 -16.21 0.88
N GLU A 57 23.72 -17.21 1.55
CA GLU A 57 24.41 -18.50 1.73
C GLU A 57 24.33 -19.38 0.47
N LYS A 58 24.59 -20.68 0.64
CA LYS A 58 24.49 -21.66 -0.44
C LYS A 58 23.05 -22.10 -0.64
N CYS A 59 22.68 -22.29 -1.91
CA CYS A 59 21.38 -22.84 -2.28
C CYS A 59 21.19 -24.23 -1.67
N THR A 60 20.12 -24.41 -0.91
CA THR A 60 19.74 -25.69 -0.28
C THR A 60 19.50 -26.84 -1.25
N LYS A 61 19.32 -26.54 -2.55
CA LYS A 61 19.07 -27.55 -3.59
C LYS A 61 20.31 -28.01 -4.35
N CYS A 62 21.29 -27.13 -4.58
CA CYS A 62 22.47 -27.46 -5.38
C CYS A 62 23.82 -27.05 -4.76
N GLY A 63 23.84 -26.36 -3.64
CA GLY A 63 25.07 -25.93 -2.97
C GLY A 63 25.83 -24.78 -3.65
N MET A 64 25.31 -24.24 -4.76
CA MET A 64 25.87 -23.04 -5.40
C MET A 64 25.54 -21.79 -4.58
N ASP A 65 26.39 -20.77 -4.68
CA ASP A 65 26.19 -19.50 -3.98
C ASP A 65 24.96 -18.77 -4.52
N LEU A 66 24.15 -18.19 -3.63
CA LEU A 66 22.98 -17.42 -4.01
C LEU A 66 23.39 -16.01 -4.49
N VAL A 67 22.71 -15.49 -5.50
CA VAL A 67 22.93 -14.15 -6.04
C VAL A 67 21.85 -13.19 -5.57
N LYS A 68 22.16 -11.90 -5.44
CA LYS A 68 21.17 -10.90 -5.01
C LYS A 68 19.99 -10.86 -5.98
N ALA A 69 18.77 -10.94 -5.45
CA ALA A 69 17.55 -10.85 -6.23
C ALA A 69 17.18 -9.37 -6.44
N GLU A 70 16.88 -9.03 -7.69
CA GLU A 70 16.36 -7.73 -8.10
C GLU A 70 14.83 -7.82 -8.31
N ASN A 71 14.15 -6.67 -8.31
CA ASN A 71 12.70 -6.57 -8.55
C ASN A 71 11.84 -7.49 -7.67
N VAL A 72 12.17 -7.56 -6.38
CA VAL A 72 11.42 -8.34 -5.39
C VAL A 72 10.37 -7.47 -4.73
N THR A 73 9.09 -7.85 -4.85
CA THR A 73 7.96 -7.16 -4.23
C THR A 73 7.10 -8.13 -3.43
N LYS A 74 6.52 -7.67 -2.32
CA LYS A 74 5.61 -8.47 -1.50
C LYS A 74 4.17 -8.04 -1.79
N THR A 75 3.42 -8.94 -2.41
CA THR A 75 2.10 -8.63 -2.97
C THR A 75 1.19 -9.85 -2.85
N ASP A 76 -0.12 -9.62 -2.76
CA ASP A 76 -1.10 -10.69 -2.77
C ASP A 76 -1.14 -11.41 -4.13
N CYS A 77 -0.91 -12.72 -4.13
CA CYS A 77 -1.10 -13.52 -5.33
C CYS A 77 -2.54 -14.03 -5.38
N PRO A 78 -3.35 -13.67 -6.39
CA PRO A 78 -4.74 -14.10 -6.50
C PRO A 78 -4.88 -15.63 -6.61
N MET A 79 -3.84 -16.30 -7.11
CA MET A 79 -3.82 -17.77 -7.21
C MET A 79 -3.47 -18.45 -5.88
N CYS A 80 -2.61 -17.83 -5.07
CA CYS A 80 -2.21 -18.38 -3.76
C CYS A 80 -3.10 -17.91 -2.61
N LYS A 81 -3.97 -16.91 -2.85
CA LYS A 81 -4.88 -16.31 -1.87
C LYS A 81 -4.18 -15.81 -0.60
N GLU A 82 -2.90 -15.45 -0.70
CA GLU A 82 -2.08 -14.97 0.40
C GLU A 82 -1.04 -13.97 -0.10
N LYS A 83 -0.48 -13.20 0.85
CA LYS A 83 0.69 -12.35 0.63
C LYS A 83 1.90 -13.23 0.29
N THR A 84 2.41 -13.08 -0.91
CA THR A 84 3.60 -13.80 -1.36
C THR A 84 4.65 -12.81 -1.85
N THR A 85 5.86 -13.31 -1.98
CA THR A 85 6.93 -12.57 -2.63
C THR A 85 6.92 -12.87 -4.13
N MET A 86 6.96 -11.81 -4.92
CA MET A 86 7.06 -11.81 -6.38
C MET A 86 8.49 -11.45 -6.76
N LYS A 87 9.02 -12.09 -7.79
CA LYS A 87 10.32 -11.75 -8.39
C LYS A 87 10.14 -11.67 -9.89
N ASP A 88 10.51 -10.53 -10.49
CA ASP A 88 10.36 -10.29 -11.94
C ASP A 88 8.92 -10.57 -12.45
N GLY A 89 7.91 -10.16 -11.65
CA GLY A 89 6.49 -10.41 -11.96
C GLY A 89 6.05 -11.88 -11.85
N LYS A 90 6.91 -12.79 -11.38
CA LYS A 90 6.59 -14.20 -11.15
C LYS A 90 6.36 -14.47 -9.67
N CYS A 91 5.26 -15.14 -9.36
CA CYS A 91 5.01 -15.63 -8.01
C CYS A 91 5.98 -16.76 -7.67
N ILE A 92 6.74 -16.61 -6.58
CA ILE A 92 7.72 -17.63 -6.15
C ILE A 92 7.03 -18.90 -5.68
N LYS A 93 5.83 -18.78 -5.11
CA LYS A 93 5.07 -19.93 -4.59
C LYS A 93 4.46 -20.79 -5.70
N CYS A 94 3.81 -20.18 -6.70
CA CYS A 94 3.10 -20.93 -7.75
C CYS A 94 3.77 -20.89 -9.14
N GLY A 95 4.82 -20.10 -9.32
CA GLY A 95 5.58 -20.00 -10.57
C GLY A 95 4.87 -19.28 -11.72
N LYS A 96 3.64 -18.78 -11.51
CA LYS A 96 2.85 -18.08 -12.54
C LYS A 96 3.40 -16.66 -12.74
N GLN A 97 3.56 -16.29 -14.01
CA GLN A 97 3.89 -14.94 -14.43
C GLN A 97 2.62 -14.08 -14.43
N ILE A 98 2.69 -12.93 -13.78
CA ILE A 98 1.62 -11.94 -13.73
C ILE A 98 2.07 -10.80 -14.64
N THR A 99 1.54 -10.76 -15.86
CA THR A 99 1.98 -9.84 -16.93
C THR A 99 1.38 -8.45 -16.81
N GLU A 100 0.35 -8.27 -15.99
CA GLU A 100 -0.18 -6.96 -15.59
C GLU A 100 -0.30 -6.96 -14.08
N TYR A 101 0.67 -6.36 -13.40
CA TYR A 101 0.52 -5.99 -12.02
C TYR A 101 1.30 -4.69 -11.81
N GLU A 102 0.56 -3.58 -11.87
CA GLU A 102 1.16 -2.27 -11.69
C GLU A 102 1.71 -2.11 -10.28
N GLU A 103 2.74 -1.30 -10.24
CA GLU A 103 3.66 -1.05 -9.14
C GLU A 103 2.84 -0.57 -7.92
N ASN A 104 2.73 -1.45 -6.91
CA ASN A 104 1.93 -1.34 -5.68
C ASN A 104 0.47 -1.87 -5.72
N GLY A 105 0.13 -2.75 -6.65
CA GLY A 105 -1.15 -3.46 -6.64
C GLY A 105 -2.36 -2.62 -7.00
N LEU A 106 -2.15 -1.56 -7.77
CA LEU A 106 -3.22 -0.85 -8.44
C LEU A 106 -2.70 -0.12 -9.67
N SER A 107 -2.94 -0.69 -10.84
CA SER A 107 -3.98 -0.18 -11.72
C SER A 107 -4.22 1.33 -11.82
N LYS A 108 -3.24 2.24 -11.72
CA LYS A 108 -3.42 3.69 -11.87
C LYS A 108 -3.61 4.08 -13.33
N LYS A 109 -4.55 3.43 -14.01
CA LYS A 109 -5.32 4.11 -15.04
C LYS A 109 -6.26 5.04 -14.29
N GLU A 110 -5.89 6.31 -14.23
CA GLU A 110 -6.68 7.36 -13.61
C GLU A 110 -7.78 7.75 -14.61
N TYR A 111 -9.00 7.37 -14.29
CA TYR A 111 -10.17 7.71 -15.08
C TYR A 111 -10.78 8.97 -14.51
N VAL A 112 -11.02 9.98 -15.34
CA VAL A 112 -11.62 11.24 -14.88
C VAL A 112 -12.94 11.49 -15.55
N CYS A 113 -13.94 11.81 -14.73
CA CYS A 113 -15.19 12.34 -15.23
C CYS A 113 -15.01 13.82 -15.59
N MET A 114 -15.00 14.13 -16.89
CA MET A 114 -14.85 15.49 -17.41
C MET A 114 -15.93 16.47 -16.94
N CYS A 115 -17.06 15.97 -16.43
CA CYS A 115 -18.13 16.84 -15.97
C CYS A 115 -17.83 17.46 -14.60
N TRP A 116 -17.14 16.77 -13.68
CA TRP A 116 -17.05 17.15 -12.26
C TRP A 116 -15.73 16.72 -11.56
N GLN A 117 -14.61 16.54 -12.29
CA GLN A 117 -13.27 16.23 -11.73
C GLN A 117 -13.24 15.09 -10.67
N ASP A 118 -14.12 14.11 -10.79
CA ASP A 118 -14.06 12.91 -9.94
C ASP A 118 -13.06 11.92 -10.53
N GLU A 119 -11.99 11.64 -9.78
CA GLU A 119 -10.97 10.65 -10.10
C GLU A 119 -11.44 9.24 -9.69
N SER A 120 -11.31 8.28 -10.59
CA SER A 120 -11.66 6.88 -10.38
C SER A 120 -10.51 5.98 -10.77
N LYS A 121 -10.33 4.92 -9.97
CA LYS A 121 -9.36 3.85 -10.19
C LYS A 121 -9.95 2.67 -10.99
N THR A 122 -11.20 2.80 -11.46
CA THR A 122 -11.92 1.75 -12.17
C THR A 122 -12.60 2.27 -13.43
N THR A 123 -12.60 1.46 -14.49
CA THR A 123 -13.39 1.66 -15.70
C THR A 123 -14.89 1.60 -15.39
N GLY A 124 -15.72 2.39 -16.06
CA GLY A 124 -17.17 2.30 -15.89
C GLY A 124 -17.93 3.60 -16.14
N LYS A 125 -19.08 3.73 -15.46
CA LYS A 125 -19.89 4.96 -15.45
C LYS A 125 -19.62 5.72 -14.16
N CYS A 126 -19.49 7.04 -14.26
CA CYS A 126 -19.38 7.90 -13.09
C CYS A 126 -20.60 7.72 -12.18
N SER A 127 -20.37 7.46 -10.89
CA SER A 127 -21.42 7.24 -9.89
C SER A 127 -22.30 8.46 -9.67
N LYS A 128 -21.83 9.66 -10.01
CA LYS A 128 -22.58 10.92 -9.85
C LYS A 128 -23.41 11.30 -11.07
N CYS A 129 -22.84 11.21 -12.27
CA CYS A 129 -23.52 11.69 -13.48
C CYS A 129 -23.90 10.59 -14.47
N GLY A 130 -23.46 9.35 -14.25
CA GLY A 130 -23.73 8.23 -15.15
C GLY A 130 -22.98 8.27 -16.49
N ALA A 131 -22.17 9.30 -16.74
CA ALA A 131 -21.35 9.41 -17.94
C ALA A 131 -20.26 8.34 -17.97
N LYS A 132 -19.86 7.93 -19.18
CA LYS A 132 -18.77 6.98 -19.37
C LYS A 132 -17.45 7.64 -18.94
N MET A 133 -16.70 6.95 -18.10
CA MET A 133 -15.37 7.37 -17.67
C MET A 133 -14.37 7.18 -18.82
N GLU A 134 -13.56 8.20 -19.11
CA GLU A 134 -12.55 8.18 -20.16
C GLU A 134 -11.15 8.04 -19.55
N GLU A 135 -10.26 7.32 -20.24
CA GLU A 135 -8.86 7.18 -19.83
C GLU A 135 -8.17 8.54 -19.96
N MET A 136 -7.57 9.05 -18.88
CA MET A 136 -6.62 10.15 -19.01
C MET A 136 -5.43 9.67 -19.85
N LYS A 137 -5.19 10.36 -20.97
CA LYS A 137 -3.97 10.21 -21.77
C LYS A 137 -2.86 11.09 -21.24
#